data_AF-A0A3G8JEZ4-F1
#
_entry.id   AF-A0A3G8JEZ4-F1
#
_cell.length_a   1.000
_cell.length_b   1.000
_cell.length_c   1.000
_cell.angle_alpha   90.00
_cell.angle_beta   90.00
_cell.angle_gamma   90.00
#
_symmetry.space_group_name_H-M   'P 1'
#
loop_
_entity.id
_entity.type
_entity.pdbx_description
1 polymer ?
#
loop_
_entity_poly.entity_id
_entity_poly.type
_entity_poly.pdbx_seq_one_letter_code
_entity_poly.pdbx_strand_id
1 'polypeptide(L)'
;MSELNTTDLDTVRDAVAALKAIDSQMRALTETKTSLQNDIKEAMGAAEVGKLDGHTVVTWKYTKKPERFNVTAFRRDYPALAEQYTELNDAPRPFKVLG
;
A
#
# COMPACT_ATOMS: atom_id res chain seq x y z
N MET A 1 -28.02 7.38 -14.84
CA MET A 1 -27.48 7.51 -13.47
C MET A 1 -27.86 6.24 -12.74
N SER A 2 -26.89 5.45 -12.26
CA SER A 2 -27.21 4.23 -11.51
C SER A 2 -27.72 4.65 -10.13
N GLU A 3 -28.92 4.21 -9.76
CA GLU A 3 -29.38 4.35 -8.38
C GLU A 3 -28.42 3.60 -7.46
N LEU A 4 -27.96 4.27 -6.39
CA LEU A 4 -27.13 3.64 -5.38
C LEU A 4 -28.00 2.66 -4.60
N ASN A 5 -27.59 1.39 -4.53
CA ASN A 5 -28.22 0.43 -3.62
C ASN A 5 -27.75 0.72 -2.20
N THR A 6 -28.64 1.23 -1.34
CA THR A 6 -28.32 1.63 0.04
C THR A 6 -28.92 0.67 1.05
N THR A 7 -28.22 0.45 2.16
CA THR A 7 -28.73 -0.31 3.31
C THR A 7 -28.46 0.48 4.58
N ASP A 8 -29.44 0.50 5.49
CA ASP A 8 -29.28 1.11 6.82
C ASP A 8 -28.33 0.27 7.68
N LEU A 9 -27.36 0.93 8.31
CA LEU A 9 -26.31 0.32 9.14
C LEU A 9 -26.47 0.68 10.62
N ASP A 10 -27.62 1.19 11.05
CA ASP A 10 -27.89 1.59 12.43
C ASP A 10 -27.61 0.48 13.46
N THR A 11 -27.85 -0.79 13.10
CA THR A 11 -27.57 -1.96 13.95
C THR A 11 -26.09 -2.20 14.19
N VAL A 12 -25.21 -1.65 13.36
CA VAL A 12 -23.74 -1.78 13.44
C VAL A 12 -23.04 -0.42 13.60
N ARG A 13 -23.78 0.60 14.05
CA ARG A 13 -23.28 1.97 14.25
C ARG A 13 -21.98 2.00 15.06
N ASP A 14 -21.91 1.24 16.15
CA ASP A 14 -20.74 1.19 17.02
C ASP A 14 -19.52 0.57 16.32
N ALA A 15 -19.73 -0.44 15.47
CA ALA A 15 -18.65 -1.04 14.68
C ALA A 15 -18.09 -0.03 13.66
N VAL A 16 -18.95 0.76 13.02
CA VAL A 16 -18.52 1.83 12.10
C VAL A 16 -17.71 2.89 12.85
N ALA A 17 -18.18 3.32 14.03
CA ALA A 17 -17.46 4.30 14.85
C ALA A 17 -16.09 3.77 15.33
N ALA A 18 -16.04 2.52 15.80
CA ALA A 18 -14.80 1.87 16.22
C ALA A 18 -13.79 1.75 15.07
N LEU A 19 -14.24 1.35 13.88
CA LEU A 19 -13.38 1.25 12.70
C LEU A 19 -12.83 2.61 12.29
N LYS A 20 -13.64 3.68 12.33
CA LYS A 20 -13.14 5.06 12.10
C LYS A 20 -12.04 5.45 13.09
N ALA A 21 -12.22 5.13 14.36
CA ALA A 21 -11.22 5.43 15.38
C ALA A 21 -9.91 4.67 15.13
N ILE A 22 -10.00 3.38 14.79
CA ILE A 22 -8.84 2.54 14.44
C ILE A 22 -8.12 3.09 13.22
N ASP A 23 -8.84 3.43 12.15
CA ASP A 23 -8.24 4.00 10.93
C ASP A 23 -7.49 5.31 11.23
N SER A 24 -8.03 6.15 12.12
CA SER A 24 -7.36 7.37 12.57
C SER A 24 -6.06 7.06 13.34
N GLN A 25 -6.11 6.10 14.26
CA GLN A 25 -4.93 5.65 15.00
C GLN A 25 -3.86 5.07 14.06
N MET A 26 -4.27 4.26 13.08
CA MET A 26 -3.36 3.69 12.08
C MET A 26 -2.67 4.77 11.24
N ARG A 27 -3.39 5.84 10.86
CA ARG A 27 -2.80 6.98 10.16
C ARG A 27 -1.73 7.66 11.01
N ALA A 28 -2.07 8.00 12.25
CA ALA A 28 -1.12 8.63 13.18
C ALA A 28 0.12 7.75 13.41
N LEU A 29 -0.07 6.45 13.65
CA LEU A 29 1.03 5.50 13.80
C LEU A 29 1.89 5.36 12.53
N THR A 30 1.26 5.44 11.35
CA THR A 30 1.98 5.40 10.06
C THR A 30 2.83 6.65 9.85
N GLU A 31 2.31 7.82 10.21
CA GLU A 31 3.06 9.08 10.19
C GLU A 31 4.24 9.04 11.15
N THR A 32 4.01 8.63 12.41
CA THR A 32 5.08 8.47 13.40
C THR A 32 6.14 7.47 12.94
N LYS A 33 5.72 6.30 12.43
CA LYS A 33 6.63 5.30 11.86
C LYS A 33 7.48 5.89 10.74
N THR A 34 6.86 6.65 9.83
CA THR A 34 7.56 7.26 8.71
C THR A 34 8.60 8.28 9.18
N SER A 35 8.23 9.11 10.17
CA SER A 35 9.17 10.05 10.80
C SER A 35 10.37 9.32 11.40
N LEU A 36 10.14 8.32 12.26
CA LEU A 36 11.21 7.55 12.90
C LEU A 36 12.10 6.84 11.88
N GLN A 37 11.51 6.30 10.80
CA GLN A 37 12.28 5.70 9.71
C GLN A 37 13.17 6.72 9.01
N ASN A 38 12.69 7.95 8.82
CA ASN A 38 13.49 9.01 8.21
C ASN A 38 14.63 9.43 9.13
N ASP A 39 14.39 9.57 10.44
CA ASP A 39 15.44 9.89 11.42
C ASP A 39 16.55 8.82 11.41
N ILE A 40 16.17 7.54 11.36
CA ILE A 40 17.14 6.42 11.26
C ILE A 40 17.92 6.48 9.95
N LYS A 41 17.23 6.73 8.81
CA LYS A 41 17.89 6.86 7.50
C LYS A 41 18.88 8.02 7.46
N GLU A 42 18.51 9.16 8.04
CA GLU A 42 19.38 10.33 8.14
C GLU A 42 20.62 10.02 8.99
N ALA A 43 20.44 9.35 10.14
CA ALA A 43 21.54 8.90 10.99
C ALA A 43 22.44 7.86 10.29
N MET A 44 21.88 7.00 9.43
CA MET A 44 22.66 6.03 8.64
C MET A 44 23.51 6.70 7.55
N GLY A 45 23.09 7.85 7.01
CA GLY A 45 23.82 8.55 5.95
C GLY A 45 24.00 7.70 4.69
N ALA A 46 25.24 7.29 4.40
CA ALA A 46 25.57 6.39 3.28
C ALA A 46 25.84 4.94 3.72
N ALA A 47 25.80 4.64 5.02
CA ALA A 47 26.14 3.32 5.54
C ALA A 47 25.04 2.31 5.22
N GLU A 48 25.40 1.11 4.74
CA GLU A 48 24.41 0.09 4.36
C GLU A 48 23.76 -0.65 5.54
N VAL A 49 24.39 -0.55 6.72
CA VAL A 49 24.05 -1.33 7.91
C VAL A 49 24.14 -0.44 9.15
N GLY A 50 23.07 -0.40 9.94
CA GLY A 50 23.04 0.26 11.26
C GLY A 50 23.06 -0.77 12.39
N LYS A 51 23.78 -0.46 13.47
CA LYS A 51 23.96 -1.33 14.64
C LYS A 51 23.61 -0.63 15.95
N LEU A 52 23.08 -1.39 16.91
CA LEU A 52 22.93 -1.02 18.31
C LEU A 52 23.54 -2.13 19.17
N ASP A 53 24.32 -1.78 20.19
CA ASP A 53 25.00 -2.74 21.09
C ASP A 53 25.82 -3.82 20.34
N GLY A 54 26.43 -3.44 19.21
CA GLY A 54 27.19 -4.36 18.36
C GLY A 54 26.34 -5.26 17.45
N HIS A 55 25.01 -5.27 17.61
CA HIS A 55 24.08 -6.07 16.81
C HIS A 55 23.49 -5.26 15.65
N THR A 56 23.40 -5.88 14.47
CA THR A 56 22.75 -5.28 13.30
C THR A 56 21.24 -5.17 13.54
N VAL A 57 20.69 -3.97 13.40
CA VAL A 57 19.26 -3.70 13.60
C VAL A 57 18.55 -3.21 12.33
N VAL A 58 19.29 -2.62 11.38
CA VAL A 58 18.73 -2.07 10.13
C VAL A 58 19.69 -2.27 8.96
N THR A 59 19.16 -2.51 7.77
CA THR A 59 19.94 -2.56 6.52
C THR A 59 19.14 -2.00 5.36
N TRP A 60 19.79 -1.35 4.40
CA TRP A 60 19.19 -0.96 3.12
C TRP A 60 20.06 -1.42 1.94
N LYS A 61 20.39 -2.72 1.90
CA LYS A 61 21.21 -3.26 0.82
C LYS A 61 20.61 -2.93 -0.55
N TYR A 62 21.46 -2.50 -1.48
CA TYR A 62 21.11 -2.45 -2.89
C TYR A 62 20.69 -3.84 -3.37
N THR A 63 19.40 -4.02 -3.68
CA THR A 63 18.93 -5.20 -4.40
C THR A 63 19.17 -5.00 -5.90
N LYS A 64 19.46 -6.09 -6.63
CA LYS A 64 19.52 -6.07 -8.10
C LYS A 64 18.24 -5.38 -8.60
N LYS A 65 18.39 -4.42 -9.53
CA LYS A 65 17.24 -3.71 -10.11
C LYS A 65 16.21 -4.76 -10.58
N PRO A 66 14.97 -4.71 -10.09
CA PRO A 66 13.97 -5.68 -10.50
C PRO A 66 13.71 -5.50 -11.99
N GLU A 67 13.73 -6.60 -12.72
CA GLU A 67 13.21 -6.63 -14.08
C GLU A 67 11.70 -6.38 -14.01
N ARG A 68 11.23 -5.36 -14.74
CA ARG A 68 9.80 -5.01 -14.80
C ARG A 68 9.32 -5.21 -16.23
N PHE A 69 8.28 -6.02 -16.38
CA PHE A 69 7.61 -6.16 -17.68
C PHE A 69 6.90 -4.85 -18.04
N ASN A 70 7.23 -4.29 -19.20
CA ASN A 70 6.60 -3.08 -19.69
C ASN A 70 5.27 -3.42 -20.38
N VAL A 71 4.23 -3.60 -19.57
CA VAL A 71 2.87 -3.93 -20.04
C VAL A 71 2.38 -2.93 -21.09
N THR A 72 2.68 -1.64 -20.92
CA THR A 72 2.24 -0.58 -21.84
C THR A 72 2.89 -0.74 -23.22
N ALA A 73 4.21 -0.92 -23.28
CA ALA A 73 4.90 -1.17 -24.53
C ALA A 73 4.44 -2.48 -25.17
N PHE A 74 4.29 -3.54 -24.38
CA PHE A 74 3.83 -4.84 -24.88
C PHE A 74 2.42 -4.79 -25.49
N ARG A 75 1.46 -4.11 -24.85
CA ARG A 75 0.10 -3.91 -25.40
C ARG A 75 0.11 -3.10 -26.69
N ARG A 76 1.00 -2.12 -26.81
CA ARG A 76 1.18 -1.31 -28.02
C ARG A 76 1.79 -2.11 -29.16
N ASP A 77 2.85 -2.87 -28.87
CA ASP A 77 3.66 -3.56 -29.88
C ASP A 77 3.05 -4.92 -30.27
N TYR A 78 2.28 -5.55 -29.37
CA TYR A 78 1.67 -6.89 -29.55
C TYR A 78 0.21 -6.94 -29.04
N PRO A 79 -0.73 -6.18 -29.63
CA PRO A 79 -2.10 -6.07 -29.12
C PRO A 79 -2.87 -7.40 -29.10
N ALA A 80 -2.79 -8.20 -30.17
CA ALA A 80 -3.47 -9.49 -30.26
C ALA A 80 -2.97 -10.49 -29.21
N LEU A 81 -1.65 -10.50 -28.96
CA LEU A 81 -1.07 -11.35 -27.94
C LEU A 81 -1.45 -10.85 -26.54
N ALA A 82 -1.47 -9.54 -26.30
CA ALA A 82 -1.93 -9.01 -25.02
C ALA A 82 -3.39 -9.36 -24.72
N GLU A 83 -4.27 -9.34 -25.74
CA GLU A 83 -5.67 -9.72 -25.61
C GLU A 83 -5.84 -11.20 -25.27
N GLN A 84 -5.09 -12.09 -25.96
CA GLN A 84 -5.11 -13.54 -25.71
C GLN A 84 -4.82 -13.92 -24.24
N TYR A 85 -4.05 -13.10 -23.53
CA TYR A 85 -3.64 -13.34 -22.14
C TYR A 85 -4.26 -12.34 -21.14
N THR A 86 -5.28 -11.59 -21.55
CA THR A 86 -6.01 -10.68 -20.64
C THR A 86 -7.32 -11.32 -20.21
N GLU A 87 -7.47 -11.57 -18.91
CA GLU A 87 -8.71 -12.03 -18.31
C GLU A 87 -9.55 -10.86 -17.78
N LEU A 88 -10.85 -10.85 -18.08
CA LEU A 88 -11.80 -9.91 -17.50
C LEU A 88 -12.18 -10.40 -16.11
N ASN A 89 -11.64 -9.75 -15.09
CA ASN A 89 -12.05 -9.94 -13.70
C ASN A 89 -13.14 -8.92 -13.33
N ASP A 90 -14.01 -9.29 -12.39
CA ASP A 90 -14.96 -8.35 -11.82
C ASP A 90 -14.24 -7.12 -11.25
N ALA A 91 -14.84 -5.94 -11.45
CA ALA A 91 -14.30 -4.72 -10.90
C ALA A 91 -14.15 -4.85 -9.37
N PRO A 92 -13.00 -4.47 -8.80
CA PRO A 92 -12.83 -4.54 -7.35
C PRO A 92 -13.87 -3.65 -6.68
N ARG A 93 -14.48 -4.16 -5.60
CA ARG A 93 -15.38 -3.39 -4.74
C ARG A 93 -14.61 -3.03 -3.46
N PRO A 94 -13.89 -1.88 -3.43
CA PRO A 94 -13.13 -1.51 -2.25
C PRO A 94 -14.09 -1.24 -1.09
N PHE A 95 -13.88 -1.94 0.02
CA PHE A 95 -14.54 -1.60 1.28
C PHE A 95 -13.80 -0.42 1.91
N LYS A 96 -14.51 0.69 2.13
CA LYS A 96 -13.96 1.91 2.74
C LYS A 96 -15.00 2.54 3.65
N VAL A 97 -14.64 2.76 4.91
CA VAL A 97 -15.41 3.63 5.78
C VAL A 97 -15.06 5.07 5.46
N LEU A 98 -16.08 5.89 5.17
CA LEU A 98 -15.90 7.30 4.93
C LEU A 98 -15.73 8.00 6.28
N GLY A 99 -14.53 8.55 6.49
CA GLY A 99 -14.17 9.38 7.64
C GLY A 99 -14.65 10.80 7.44
#